data_AF-A0A1D1UTQ3-F1
#
_entry.id   AF-A0A1D1UTQ3-F1
#
_cell.length_a   1.000
_cell.length_b   1.000
_cell.length_c   1.000
_cell.angle_alpha   90.00
_cell.angle_beta   90.00
_cell.angle_gamma   90.00
#
_symmetry.space_group_name_H-M   'P 1'
#
loop_
_entity.id
_entity.type
_entity.pdbx_description
1 polymer ?
#
loop_
_entity_poly.entity_id
_entity_poly.type
_entity_poly.pdbx_seq_one_letter_code
_entity_poly.pdbx_strand_id
1 'polypeptide(L)'
;MSDMGPVWLGMFQDSHIAENSMAYFLCAGYPRDAAEKMGASLNTFIFAQDGENFLMTVVSPAAKRVNILCFNLGQKTEITRKHGTSITSLFEWHDEERKLSAFFCPEDGDPFEMHFSFNETYQTIHRYRKAGPVESRTIMHRLA
;
A
#
# COMPACT_ATOMS: atom_id res chain seq x y z
N MET A 1 15.90 -25.26 -8.20
CA MET A 1 14.75 -24.81 -7.38
C MET A 1 14.12 -23.69 -8.16
N SER A 2 12.83 -23.75 -8.47
CA SER A 2 12.20 -22.92 -9.50
C SER A 2 12.34 -21.42 -9.23
N ASP A 3 12.80 -20.67 -10.24
CA ASP A 3 12.90 -19.20 -10.37
C ASP A 3 11.55 -18.47 -10.32
N MET A 4 10.53 -19.07 -9.71
CA MET A 4 9.21 -18.48 -9.57
C MET A 4 9.23 -17.72 -8.24
N GLY A 5 9.30 -16.39 -8.31
CA GLY A 5 9.27 -15.51 -7.13
C GLY A 5 8.03 -15.71 -6.25
N PRO A 6 7.91 -14.98 -5.12
CA PRO A 6 6.82 -15.15 -4.17
C PRO A 6 5.44 -15.09 -4.83
N VAL A 7 4.57 -16.06 -4.51
CA VAL A 7 3.25 -16.24 -5.15
C VAL A 7 2.31 -15.04 -4.95
N TRP A 8 2.53 -14.24 -3.91
CA TRP A 8 1.75 -13.05 -3.61
C TRP A 8 2.06 -11.86 -4.52
N LEU A 9 3.15 -11.92 -5.31
CA LEU A 9 3.46 -10.91 -6.32
C LEU A 9 2.42 -10.89 -7.44
N GLY A 10 2.21 -9.73 -8.04
CA GLY A 10 1.22 -9.53 -9.10
C GLY A 10 0.58 -8.15 -9.10
N MET A 11 -0.39 -7.97 -10.00
CA MET A 11 -1.17 -6.75 -10.15
C MET A 11 -2.55 -6.94 -9.54
N PHE A 12 -3.04 -5.98 -8.76
CA PHE A 12 -4.32 -6.03 -8.08
C PHE A 12 -5.04 -4.69 -8.17
N GLN A 13 -6.35 -4.70 -8.39
CA GLN A 13 -7.16 -3.49 -8.49
C GLN A 13 -8.28 -3.48 -7.45
N ASP A 14 -8.51 -2.33 -6.83
CA ASP A 14 -9.67 -2.08 -5.96
C ASP A 14 -10.98 -2.42 -6.71
N SER A 15 -11.83 -3.24 -6.11
CA SER A 15 -13.16 -3.60 -6.66
C SER A 15 -14.15 -2.43 -6.63
N HIS A 16 -13.95 -1.49 -5.71
CA HIS A 16 -14.75 -0.30 -5.51
C HIS A 16 -13.93 0.77 -4.76
N ILE A 17 -14.39 2.02 -4.81
CA ILE A 17 -13.79 3.09 -4.01
C ILE A 17 -14.04 2.76 -2.54
N ALA A 18 -12.96 2.55 -1.79
CA ALA A 18 -13.05 2.15 -0.40
C ALA A 18 -13.81 3.17 0.46
N GLU A 19 -14.65 2.68 1.36
CA GLU A 19 -15.28 3.52 2.38
C GLU A 19 -14.21 4.25 3.20
N ASN A 20 -14.48 5.49 3.60
CA ASN A 20 -13.57 6.36 4.36
C ASN A 20 -12.19 6.60 3.72
N SER A 21 -12.00 6.32 2.42
CA SER A 21 -10.70 6.48 1.76
C SER A 21 -10.14 7.90 1.87
N MET A 22 -10.97 8.92 1.62
CA MET A 22 -10.57 10.33 1.79
C MET A 22 -10.22 10.66 3.23
N ALA A 23 -11.05 10.23 4.19
CA ALA A 23 -10.81 10.48 5.61
C ALA A 23 -9.50 9.84 6.09
N TYR A 24 -9.17 8.64 5.60
CA TYR A 24 -7.89 7.98 5.85
C TYR A 24 -6.72 8.85 5.36
N PHE A 25 -6.76 9.35 4.12
CA PHE A 25 -5.68 10.18 3.59
C PHE A 25 -5.54 11.51 4.34
N LEU A 26 -6.65 12.14 4.72
CA LEU A 26 -6.62 13.34 5.57
C LEU A 26 -5.94 13.04 6.92
N CYS A 27 -6.31 11.95 7.57
CA CYS A 27 -5.73 11.56 8.85
C CYS A 27 -4.26 11.12 8.74
N ALA A 28 -3.85 10.57 7.59
CA ALA A 28 -2.45 10.26 7.27
C ALA A 28 -1.62 11.51 6.88
N GLY A 29 -2.16 12.72 7.10
CA GLY A 29 -1.46 13.99 6.90
C GLY A 29 -1.40 14.47 5.44
N TYR A 30 -2.19 13.90 4.54
CA TYR A 30 -2.22 14.40 3.16
C TYR A 30 -3.03 15.71 3.06
N PRO A 31 -2.59 16.67 2.23
CA PRO A 31 -3.37 17.84 1.88
C PRO A 31 -4.77 17.47 1.37
N ARG A 32 -5.78 18.29 1.68
CA ARG A 32 -7.19 17.97 1.37
C ARG A 32 -7.42 17.70 -0.11
N ASP A 33 -6.85 18.51 -1.00
CA ASP A 33 -6.99 18.35 -2.44
C ASP A 33 -6.38 17.04 -2.95
N ALA A 34 -5.26 16.60 -2.38
CA ALA A 34 -4.66 15.30 -2.65
C ALA A 34 -5.52 14.16 -2.07
N ALA A 35 -6.02 14.32 -0.84
CA ALA A 35 -6.86 13.33 -0.17
C ALA A 35 -8.19 13.11 -0.88
N GLU A 36 -8.82 14.15 -1.44
CA GLU A 36 -10.03 14.06 -2.25
C GLU A 36 -9.78 13.23 -3.52
N LYS A 37 -8.72 13.57 -4.27
CA LYS A 37 -8.39 12.88 -5.53
C LYS A 37 -7.97 11.43 -5.30
N MET A 38 -7.16 11.16 -4.30
CA MET A 38 -6.77 9.78 -3.96
C MET A 38 -7.92 9.00 -3.32
N GLY A 39 -8.75 9.68 -2.53
CA GLY A 39 -9.92 9.13 -1.87
C GLY A 39 -10.97 8.63 -2.86
N ALA A 40 -11.13 9.32 -4.00
CA ALA A 40 -12.05 8.96 -5.07
C ALA A 40 -11.47 8.00 -6.13
N SER A 41 -10.28 7.45 -5.90
CA SER A 41 -9.56 6.64 -6.89
C SER A 41 -9.78 5.14 -6.67
N LEU A 42 -10.10 4.42 -7.76
CA LEU A 42 -9.89 2.97 -7.83
C LEU A 42 -8.40 2.72 -8.05
N ASN A 43 -7.70 2.31 -7.00
CA ASN A 43 -6.26 2.17 -7.07
C ASN A 43 -5.86 0.80 -7.62
N THR A 44 -4.80 0.79 -8.42
CA THR A 44 -4.12 -0.44 -8.83
C THR A 44 -2.79 -0.53 -8.11
N PHE A 45 -2.55 -1.67 -7.47
CA PHE A 45 -1.30 -2.01 -6.80
C PHE A 45 -0.57 -3.06 -7.61
N ILE A 46 0.72 -2.86 -7.79
CA ILE A 46 1.60 -3.80 -8.48
C ILE A 46 2.71 -4.15 -7.49
N PHE A 47 2.78 -5.44 -7.15
CA PHE A 47 3.85 -6.00 -6.34
C PHE A 47 4.80 -6.76 -7.26
N ALA A 48 6.06 -6.35 -7.27
CA ALA A 48 7.11 -6.98 -8.06
C ALA A 48 8.37 -7.16 -7.20
N GLN A 49 9.30 -7.98 -7.70
CA GLN A 49 10.61 -8.18 -7.09
C GLN A 49 11.69 -7.91 -8.14
N ASP A 50 12.73 -7.19 -7.74
CA ASP A 50 13.92 -6.89 -8.54
C ASP A 50 15.18 -7.23 -7.72
N GLY A 51 15.76 -8.39 -8.01
CA GLY A 51 16.82 -8.99 -7.20
C GLY A 51 16.33 -9.26 -5.77
N GLU A 52 17.01 -8.65 -4.80
CA GLU A 52 16.66 -8.77 -3.37
C GLU A 52 15.55 -7.81 -2.95
N ASN A 53 15.27 -6.77 -3.76
CA ASN A 53 14.33 -5.72 -3.40
C ASN A 53 12.92 -6.03 -3.90
N PHE A 54 11.92 -5.57 -3.16
CA PHE A 54 10.53 -5.55 -3.57
C PHE A 54 10.09 -4.16 -3.99
N LEU A 55 9.15 -4.11 -4.94
CA LEU A 55 8.52 -2.89 -5.40
C LEU A 55 7.02 -2.97 -5.17
N MET A 56 6.46 -1.92 -4.54
CA MET A 56 5.03 -1.65 -4.53
C MET A 56 4.76 -0.40 -5.37
N THR A 57 4.16 -0.58 -6.54
CA THR A 57 3.68 0.53 -7.37
C THR A 57 2.19 0.74 -7.10
N VAL A 58 1.81 1.99 -6.82
CA VAL A 58 0.42 2.40 -6.63
C VAL A 58 0.05 3.37 -7.73
N VAL A 59 -0.93 3.00 -8.55
CA VAL A 59 -1.51 3.84 -9.59
C VAL A 59 -2.84 4.37 -9.08
N SER A 60 -2.95 5.70 -9.00
CA SER A 60 -4.15 6.41 -8.58
C SER A 60 -4.64 7.31 -9.72
N PRO A 61 -5.50 6.81 -10.63
CA PRO A 61 -5.90 7.54 -11.84
C PRO A 61 -6.56 8.90 -11.56
N ALA A 62 -7.46 8.98 -10.58
CA ALA A 62 -8.13 10.25 -10.25
C ALA A 62 -7.17 11.32 -9.73
N ALA A 63 -6.06 10.91 -9.10
CA ALA A 63 -4.99 11.79 -8.68
C ALA A 63 -3.91 12.02 -9.76
N LYS A 64 -4.02 11.37 -10.94
CA LYS A 64 -3.00 11.33 -12.00
C LYS A 64 -1.60 11.02 -11.44
N ARG A 65 -1.55 10.11 -10.47
CA ARG A 65 -0.34 9.83 -9.69
C ARG A 65 0.05 8.36 -9.82
N VAL A 66 1.35 8.15 -9.99
CA VAL A 66 2.01 6.86 -9.79
C VAL A 66 3.01 7.03 -8.66
N ASN A 67 2.96 6.15 -7.67
CA ASN A 67 3.88 6.13 -6.56
C ASN A 67 4.60 4.77 -6.53
N ILE A 68 5.92 4.77 -6.52
CA ILE A 68 6.72 3.54 -6.44
C ILE A 68 7.44 3.53 -5.11
N LEU A 69 7.30 2.46 -4.36
CA LEU A 69 7.97 2.23 -3.08
C LEU A 69 8.87 1.01 -3.25
N CYS A 70 10.17 1.20 -3.02
CA CYS A 70 11.15 0.11 -2.98
C CYS A 70 11.41 -0.25 -1.52
N PHE A 71 11.41 -1.55 -1.19
CA PHE A 71 11.58 -2.03 0.18
C PHE A 71 12.19 -3.43 0.23
N ASN A 72 12.75 -3.76 1.39
CA ASN A 72 13.12 -5.13 1.78
C ASN A 72 12.23 -5.57 2.95
N LEU A 73 11.85 -6.85 2.99
CA LEU A 73 11.04 -7.38 4.08
C LEU A 73 11.81 -7.36 5.40
N GLY A 74 11.14 -6.94 6.48
CA GLY A 74 11.70 -6.85 7.83
C GLY A 74 12.74 -5.73 8.02
N GLN A 75 12.99 -4.91 7.00
CA GLN A 75 13.94 -3.81 7.05
C GLN A 75 13.21 -2.47 7.00
N LYS A 76 13.62 -1.55 7.87
CA LYS A 76 13.15 -0.16 7.82
C LYS A 76 13.81 0.55 6.65
N THR A 77 13.02 1.25 5.86
CA THR A 77 13.47 2.07 4.74
C THR A 77 13.02 3.50 4.94
N GLU A 78 13.96 4.44 4.94
CA GLU A 78 13.66 5.87 4.95
C GLU A 78 13.47 6.37 3.52
N ILE A 79 12.40 7.12 3.29
CA ILE A 79 12.06 7.71 2.00
C ILE A 79 11.98 9.22 2.17
N THR A 80 12.93 9.94 1.60
CA THR A 80 12.90 11.40 1.56
C THR A 80 11.94 11.88 0.47
N ARG A 81 10.91 12.63 0.83
CA ARG A 81 9.97 13.23 -0.12
C ARG A 81 10.58 14.50 -0.73
N LYS A 82 10.03 14.93 -1.87
CA LYS A 82 10.50 16.10 -2.63
C LYS A 82 10.56 17.43 -1.86
N HIS A 83 9.92 17.52 -0.69
CA HIS A 83 9.88 18.73 0.14
C HIS A 83 10.73 18.62 1.41
N GLY A 84 11.65 17.65 1.48
CA GLY A 84 12.56 17.48 2.61
C GLY A 84 12.00 16.67 3.77
N THR A 85 10.68 16.42 3.81
CA THR A 85 10.08 15.53 4.81
C THR A 85 10.44 14.08 4.55
N SER A 86 10.88 13.36 5.58
CA SER A 86 11.14 11.93 5.47
C SER A 86 9.95 11.09 5.97
N ILE A 87 9.84 9.88 5.43
CA ILE A 87 8.93 8.86 5.96
C ILE A 87 9.70 7.57 6.11
N THR A 88 9.71 7.03 7.33
CA THR A 88 10.21 5.68 7.57
C THR A 88 9.10 4.70 7.25
N SER A 89 9.43 3.65 6.51
CA SER A 89 8.51 2.56 6.18
C SER A 89 9.08 1.22 6.60
N LEU A 90 8.21 0.27 6.95
CA LEU A 90 8.55 -1.12 7.26
C LEU A 90 7.51 -2.03 6.60
N PHE A 91 7.99 -3.02 5.85
CA PHE A 91 7.15 -4.03 5.23
C PHE A 91 7.45 -5.40 5.83
N GLU A 92 6.42 -6.12 6.24
CA GLU A 92 6.54 -7.43 6.89
C GLU A 92 5.59 -8.41 6.23
N TRP A 93 6.14 -9.56 5.81
CA TRP A 93 5.36 -10.68 5.32
C TRP A 93 5.10 -11.67 6.46
N HIS A 94 3.84 -12.03 6.66
CA HIS A 94 3.42 -13.00 7.66
C HIS A 94 2.83 -14.22 6.93
N ASP A 95 3.64 -15.28 6.79
CA ASP A 95 3.29 -16.48 6.01
C ASP A 95 2.00 -17.15 6.49
N GLU A 96 1.84 -17.32 7.81
CA GLU A 96 0.67 -18.01 8.39
C GLU A 96 -0.64 -17.28 8.10
N GLU A 97 -0.62 -15.95 8.04
CA GLU A 97 -1.77 -15.10 7.77
C GLU A 97 -1.93 -14.77 6.27
N ARG A 98 -0.96 -15.15 5.42
CA ARG A 98 -0.80 -14.68 4.04
C ARG A 98 -0.99 -13.18 3.95
N LYS A 99 -0.24 -12.43 4.76
CA LYS A 99 -0.45 -10.99 4.96
C LYS A 99 0.84 -10.22 4.73
N LEU A 100 0.76 -9.20 3.89
CA LEU A 100 1.77 -8.15 3.81
C LEU A 100 1.32 -6.96 4.65
N SER A 101 2.06 -6.64 5.70
CA SER A 101 1.88 -5.43 6.51
C SER A 101 2.84 -4.34 6.03
N ALA A 102 2.35 -3.12 5.93
CA ALA A 102 3.12 -1.94 5.58
C ALA A 102 2.84 -0.85 6.63
N PHE A 103 3.87 -0.49 7.39
CA PHE A 103 3.82 0.54 8.41
C PHE A 103 4.57 1.77 7.94
N PHE A 104 4.01 2.95 8.19
CA PHE A 104 4.58 4.22 7.77
C PHE A 104 4.62 5.18 8.95
N CYS A 105 5.79 5.76 9.21
CA CYS A 105 6.04 6.75 10.25
C CYS A 105 6.62 8.01 9.60
N PRO A 106 5.77 9.00 9.28
CA PRO A 106 6.23 10.31 8.83
C PRO A 106 7.05 10.99 9.93
N GLU A 107 8.06 11.78 9.56
CA GLU A 107 8.80 12.62 10.51
C GLU A 107 7.88 13.64 11.21
N ASP A 108 7.01 14.29 10.44
CA ASP A 108 6.09 15.34 10.89
C ASP A 108 4.62 14.91 10.82
N GLY A 109 4.26 13.78 11.44
CA GLY A 109 2.87 13.36 11.46
C GLY A 109 2.62 12.04 12.20
N ASP A 110 1.34 11.68 12.28
CA ASP A 110 0.94 10.44 12.92
C ASP A 110 1.29 9.23 12.03
N PRO A 111 1.72 8.11 12.63
CA PRO A 111 1.93 6.88 11.91
C PRO A 111 0.62 6.33 11.36
N PHE A 112 0.73 5.66 10.22
CA PHE A 112 -0.38 5.00 9.56
C PHE A 112 0.06 3.67 8.97
N GLU A 113 -0.90 2.79 8.73
CA GLU A 113 -0.64 1.41 8.30
C GLU A 113 -1.56 0.98 7.17
N MET A 114 -1.09 -0.03 6.45
CA MET A 114 -1.81 -0.71 5.40
C MET A 114 -1.50 -2.20 5.47
N HIS A 115 -2.53 -3.03 5.45
CA HIS A 115 -2.39 -4.49 5.44
C HIS A 115 -3.07 -5.06 4.21
N PHE A 116 -2.41 -6.01 3.57
CA PHE A 116 -2.89 -6.76 2.43
C PHE A 116 -3.00 -8.23 2.83
N SER A 117 -4.20 -8.68 3.17
CA SER A 117 -4.46 -10.09 3.50
C SER A 117 -4.93 -10.84 2.26
N PHE A 118 -4.14 -11.80 1.82
CA PHE A 118 -4.38 -12.58 0.60
C PHE A 118 -5.25 -13.80 0.91
N ASN A 119 -6.18 -14.11 0.01
CA ASN A 119 -6.89 -15.38 0.08
C ASN A 119 -5.97 -16.56 -0.29
N GLU A 120 -6.44 -17.78 -0.09
CA GLU A 120 -5.65 -19.00 -0.33
C GLU A 120 -5.17 -19.15 -1.77
N THR A 121 -5.92 -18.62 -2.74
CA THR A 121 -5.60 -18.70 -4.17
C THR A 121 -4.78 -17.52 -4.67
N TYR A 122 -4.47 -16.55 -3.79
CA TYR A 122 -3.81 -15.28 -4.10
C TYR A 122 -4.49 -14.47 -5.21
N GLN A 123 -5.79 -14.70 -5.43
CA GLN A 123 -6.60 -14.01 -6.45
C GLN A 123 -7.29 -12.77 -5.90
N THR A 124 -7.47 -12.68 -4.57
CA THR A 124 -8.09 -11.52 -3.93
C THR A 124 -7.30 -11.07 -2.71
N ILE A 125 -7.32 -9.77 -2.47
CA ILE A 125 -6.74 -9.15 -1.29
C ILE A 125 -7.84 -8.41 -0.51
N HIS A 126 -7.94 -8.66 0.79
CA HIS A 126 -8.63 -7.76 1.70
C HIS A 126 -7.63 -6.70 2.17
N ARG A 127 -7.76 -5.48 1.64
CA ARG A 127 -6.91 -4.36 2.03
C ARG A 127 -7.54 -3.61 3.19
N TYR A 128 -6.80 -3.53 4.29
CA TYR A 128 -7.11 -2.70 5.44
C TYR A 128 -6.14 -1.52 5.49
N ARG A 129 -6.64 -0.36 5.91
CA ARG A 129 -5.86 0.86 6.13
C ARG A 129 -6.30 1.50 7.43
N LYS A 130 -5.35 2.04 8.19
CA LYS A 130 -5.62 2.79 9.41
C LYS A 130 -4.70 3.99 9.55
N ALA A 131 -5.29 5.12 9.92
CA ALA A 131 -4.58 6.34 10.31
C ALA A 131 -5.37 6.97 11.46
N GLY A 132 -4.74 7.13 12.63
CA GLY A 132 -5.42 7.56 13.85
C GLY A 132 -6.68 6.73 14.14
N PRO A 133 -7.87 7.36 14.34
CA PRO A 133 -9.13 6.66 14.57
C PRO A 133 -9.83 6.19 13.29
N VAL A 134 -9.30 6.51 12.11
CA VAL A 134 -9.95 6.22 10.83
C VAL A 134 -9.50 4.88 10.27
N GLU A 135 -10.46 4.02 9.99
CA GLU A 135 -10.24 2.76 9.26
C GLU A 135 -10.89 2.80 7.88
N SER A 136 -10.24 2.17 6.91
CA SER A 136 -10.77 1.99 5.55
C SER A 136 -10.47 0.59 5.06
N ARG A 137 -11.49 -0.08 4.50
CA ARG A 137 -11.39 -1.45 4.00
C ARG A 137 -11.83 -1.51 2.55
N THR A 138 -11.18 -2.36 1.77
CA THR A 138 -11.63 -2.69 0.40
C THR A 138 -11.18 -4.08 0.02
N ILE A 139 -11.82 -4.63 -1.00
CA ILE A 139 -11.42 -5.89 -1.64
C ILE A 139 -10.75 -5.53 -2.95
N MET A 140 -9.63 -6.18 -3.24
CA MET A 140 -8.90 -6.05 -4.49
C MET A 140 -8.88 -7.38 -5.22
N HIS A 141 -8.91 -7.34 -6.56
CA HIS A 141 -8.84 -8.52 -7.42
C HIS A 141 -7.54 -8.52 -8.19
N ARG A 142 -6.92 -9.70 -8.30
CA ARG A 142 -5.77 -9.91 -9.17
C ARG A 142 -6.18 -9.64 -10.62
N LEU A 143 -5.34 -8.91 -11.33
CA LEU A 143 -5.45 -8.71 -12.77
C LEU A 143 -4.67 -9.83 -13.47
N ALA A 144 -5.24 -10.37 -14.55
CA ALA A 144 -4.67 -11.45 -15.36
C ALA A 144 -3.40 -11.00 -16.10
#